data_AF-A0A6L3A6J4-F1
#
_entry.id   AF-A0A6L3A6J4-F1
#
_cell.length_a   1.000
_cell.length_b   1.000
_cell.length_c   1.000
_cell.angle_alpha   90.00
_cell.angle_beta   90.00
_cell.angle_gamma   90.00
#
_symmetry.space_group_name_H-M   'P 1'
#
loop_
_entity.id
_entity.type
_entity.pdbx_description
1 polymer ?
#
loop_
_entity_poly.entity_id
_entity_poly.type
_entity_poly.pdbx_seq_one_letter_code
_entity_poly.pdbx_strand_id
1 'polypeptide(L)'
;MLPVMRSAEAELRLVDGRRVSGAWRGWTEAGAALQQNDVDTIVPAEDVLEITFTGVPPASPVVGEGNVIVYLAGGGQIQASLGDESSGGIAINTPDGEARVLPLSVVEAVRLSGEGACPDGEAAFTTALHARRAGEDVLIACAGGEVRTVGGVLESLGAETGRFRAGSESRTFRTARMHGVVLAAPLNPQDPPGFRVHTRRGWILPGSLSGGGEMLHVRLTEGVSVAVPSAEVTRIEHLNPRVVYVSDLPRAKEQVEGVLLVARPARNDENAARGPLRLDGRDFPKGVGMHARTAVTYALGGDYEFFFAVVGVDDAAGPGGSVEFRVEADGKTVYDSGRLTPSDRAVEVCLSIVGTDALTLICDTADGVDIGDLGNWADARVIKPSGLRR
;
A
#
# COMPACT_ATOMS: atom_id res chain seq x y z
N MET A 1 -29.10 19.06 21.24
CA MET A 1 -27.90 19.86 20.93
C MET A 1 -27.00 18.95 20.11
N LEU A 2 -27.04 19.06 18.77
CA LEU A 2 -26.17 18.27 17.90
C LEU A 2 -24.71 18.66 18.23
N PRO A 3 -23.80 17.71 18.45
CA PRO A 3 -22.41 18.06 18.67
C PRO A 3 -21.89 18.75 17.41
N VAL A 4 -21.34 19.95 17.57
CA VAL A 4 -20.59 20.62 16.51
C VAL A 4 -19.44 19.69 16.16
N MET A 5 -19.54 18.99 15.03
CA MET A 5 -18.49 18.09 14.56
C MET A 5 -17.25 18.93 14.29
N ARG A 6 -16.26 18.83 15.17
CA ARG A 6 -14.93 19.41 14.91
C ARG A 6 -14.36 18.71 13.68
N SER A 7 -13.86 19.50 12.73
CA SER A 7 -13.12 18.99 11.58
C SER A 7 -11.99 18.08 12.07
N ALA A 8 -11.82 16.92 11.42
CA ALA A 8 -10.76 15.99 11.79
C ALA A 8 -9.39 16.65 11.63
N GLU A 9 -8.46 16.42 12.55
CA GLU A 9 -7.08 16.88 12.41
C GLU A 9 -6.30 15.90 11.54
N ALA A 10 -5.58 16.42 10.54
CA ALA A 10 -4.81 15.62 9.59
C ALA A 10 -3.35 16.05 9.56
N GLU A 11 -2.44 15.08 9.47
CA GLU A 11 -1.02 15.27 9.18
C GLU A 11 -0.74 14.75 7.76
N LEU A 12 -0.23 15.64 6.91
CA LEU A 12 0.23 15.33 5.56
C LEU A 12 1.72 15.07 5.62
N ARG A 13 2.15 13.96 5.00
CA ARG A 13 3.54 13.70 4.67
C ARG A 13 3.76 14.01 3.20
N LEU A 14 4.75 14.84 2.90
CA LEU A 14 5.07 15.26 1.54
C LEU A 14 6.12 14.34 0.91
N VAL A 15 6.24 14.42 -0.41
CA VAL A 15 7.22 13.64 -1.18
C VAL A 15 8.66 13.89 -0.73
N ASP A 16 8.98 15.08 -0.23
CA ASP A 16 10.30 15.46 0.30
C ASP A 16 10.50 15.14 1.80
N GLY A 17 9.51 14.51 2.45
CA GLY A 17 9.54 14.13 3.86
C GLY A 17 9.00 15.19 4.82
N ARG A 18 8.80 16.44 4.38
CA ARG A 18 8.17 17.48 5.23
C ARG A 18 6.78 17.03 5.68
N ARG A 19 6.39 17.50 6.86
CA ARG A 19 5.07 17.24 7.44
C ARG A 19 4.29 18.53 7.62
N VAL A 20 3.02 18.50 7.27
CA VAL A 20 2.09 19.64 7.39
C VAL A 20 0.85 19.17 8.13
N SER A 21 0.58 19.75 9.29
CA SER A 21 -0.60 19.39 10.09
C SER A 21 -1.63 20.51 10.13
N GLY A 22 -2.91 20.17 10.16
CA GLY A 22 -4.01 21.10 10.38
C GLY A 22 -5.38 20.46 10.28
N ALA A 23 -6.41 21.27 10.49
CA ALA A 23 -7.79 20.82 10.40
C ALA A 23 -8.16 20.49 8.95
N TRP A 24 -8.61 19.27 8.70
CA TRP A 24 -8.96 18.77 7.37
C TRP A 24 -10.15 19.52 6.78
N ARG A 25 -9.96 20.10 5.59
CA ARG A 25 -11.01 20.76 4.79
C ARG A 25 -11.40 19.97 3.55
N GLY A 26 -10.49 19.15 3.02
CA GLY A 26 -10.81 18.20 1.97
C GLY A 26 -9.75 18.07 0.90
N TRP A 27 -10.11 17.34 -0.15
CA TRP A 27 -9.29 17.16 -1.34
C TRP A 27 -9.95 17.83 -2.55
N THR A 28 -9.15 18.62 -3.27
CA THR A 28 -9.55 19.34 -4.49
C THR A 28 -8.59 19.00 -5.63
N GLU A 29 -8.89 19.44 -6.86
CA GLU A 29 -7.97 19.30 -7.99
C GLU A 29 -6.62 19.99 -7.74
N ALA A 30 -6.60 21.08 -6.96
CA ALA A 30 -5.38 21.78 -6.58
C ALA A 30 -4.55 21.01 -5.53
N GLY A 31 -5.19 20.13 -4.76
CA GLY A 31 -4.55 19.32 -3.72
C GLY A 31 -5.32 19.30 -2.40
N ALA A 32 -4.60 19.01 -1.33
CA ALA A 32 -5.16 18.86 0.01
C ALA A 32 -5.36 20.22 0.69
N ALA A 33 -6.60 20.49 1.08
CA ALA A 33 -7.00 21.69 1.80
C ALA A 33 -6.98 21.42 3.31
N LEU A 34 -6.23 22.24 4.04
CA LEU A 34 -6.14 22.25 5.50
C LEU A 34 -6.45 23.65 6.03
N GLN A 35 -6.81 23.75 7.30
CA GLN A 35 -6.83 25.01 8.02
C GLN A 35 -5.80 24.98 9.15
N GLN A 36 -4.92 25.97 9.19
CA GLN A 36 -3.84 26.12 10.17
C GLN A 36 -3.95 27.51 10.80
N ASN A 37 -4.15 27.59 12.12
CA ASN A 37 -4.31 28.87 12.83
C ASN A 37 -5.34 29.81 12.18
N ASP A 38 -6.52 29.27 11.84
CA ASP A 38 -7.61 29.98 11.14
C ASP A 38 -7.27 30.49 9.72
N VAL A 39 -6.17 30.03 9.13
CA VAL A 39 -5.80 30.30 7.73
C VAL A 39 -5.96 29.04 6.90
N ASP A 40 -6.69 29.15 5.79
CA ASP A 40 -6.85 28.05 4.84
C ASP A 40 -5.58 27.92 3.96
N THR A 41 -4.99 26.73 3.97
CA THR A 41 -3.78 26.37 3.23
C THR A 41 -4.11 25.24 2.26
N ILE A 42 -3.64 25.34 1.02
CA ILE A 42 -3.70 24.26 0.04
C ILE A 42 -2.29 23.73 -0.19
N VAL A 43 -2.10 22.44 0.09
CA VAL A 43 -0.88 21.71 -0.26
C VAL A 43 -1.05 21.12 -1.66
N PRO A 44 -0.13 21.39 -2.62
CA PRO A 44 -0.26 20.89 -3.98
C PRO A 44 -0.41 19.37 -4.05
N ALA A 45 -1.34 18.89 -4.89
CA ALA A 45 -1.61 17.45 -5.04
C ALA A 45 -0.33 16.64 -5.33
N GLU A 46 0.52 17.18 -6.19
CA GLU A 46 1.76 16.54 -6.64
C GLU A 46 2.85 16.45 -5.55
N ASP A 47 2.69 17.15 -4.43
CA ASP A 47 3.64 17.12 -3.31
C ASP A 47 3.16 16.23 -2.17
N VAL A 48 1.86 15.88 -2.12
CA VAL A 48 1.32 14.99 -1.07
C VAL A 48 1.72 13.55 -1.37
N LEU A 49 2.26 12.86 -0.36
CA LEU A 49 2.53 11.43 -0.39
C LEU A 49 1.47 10.66 0.40
N GLU A 50 1.09 11.19 1.56
CA GLU A 50 0.22 10.51 2.49
C GLU A 50 -0.50 11.50 3.41
N ILE A 51 -1.71 11.14 3.84
CA ILE A 51 -2.50 11.88 4.82
C ILE A 51 -2.84 10.92 5.94
N THR A 52 -2.53 11.27 7.18
CA THR A 52 -2.92 10.51 8.38
C THR A 52 -3.86 11.34 9.22
N PHE A 53 -4.98 10.75 9.63
CA PHE A 53 -5.97 11.43 10.46
C PHE A 53 -5.73 11.09 11.94
N THR A 54 -5.65 12.12 12.78
CA THR A 54 -5.44 11.96 14.21
C THR A 54 -6.76 12.02 14.98
N GLY A 55 -6.79 11.38 16.15
CA GLY A 55 -7.98 11.40 17.01
C GLY A 55 -9.16 10.56 16.51
N VAL A 56 -8.97 9.69 15.52
CA VAL A 56 -9.97 8.70 15.08
C VAL A 56 -10.09 7.63 16.17
N PRO A 57 -11.20 7.57 16.94
CA PRO A 57 -11.33 6.56 17.98
C PRO A 57 -11.42 5.17 17.33
N PRO A 58 -10.89 4.12 17.98
CA PRO A 58 -10.97 2.77 17.46
C PRO A 58 -12.43 2.42 17.16
N ALA A 59 -12.64 1.71 16.05
CA ALA A 59 -13.98 1.26 15.71
C ALA A 59 -14.56 0.47 16.87
N SER A 60 -15.78 0.82 17.30
CA SER A 60 -16.52 -0.07 18.20
C SER A 60 -16.83 -1.36 17.41
N PRO A 61 -16.59 -2.54 17.99
CA PRO A 61 -16.92 -3.80 17.32
C PRO A 61 -18.43 -3.79 17.01
N VAL A 62 -18.77 -3.90 15.74
CA VAL A 62 -20.18 -3.97 15.32
C VAL A 62 -20.62 -5.42 15.47
N VAL A 63 -21.62 -5.67 16.32
CA VAL A 63 -22.22 -7.00 16.47
C VAL A 63 -22.79 -7.43 15.11
N GLY A 64 -22.31 -8.55 14.57
CA GLY A 64 -22.63 -8.99 13.20
C GLY A 64 -21.62 -8.56 12.14
N GLU A 65 -20.37 -8.30 12.54
CA GLU A 65 -19.25 -8.00 11.64
C GLU A 65 -19.23 -8.90 10.41
N GLY A 66 -19.07 -8.27 9.25
CA GLY A 66 -19.18 -8.89 7.95
C GLY A 66 -18.35 -10.16 7.81
N ASN A 67 -19.04 -11.28 7.63
CA ASN A 67 -18.47 -12.60 7.35
C ASN A 67 -17.85 -12.68 5.94
N VAL A 68 -17.80 -11.57 5.20
CA VAL A 68 -17.35 -11.53 3.80
C VAL A 68 -16.33 -10.42 3.62
N ILE A 69 -15.25 -10.75 2.91
CA ILE A 69 -14.27 -9.78 2.42
C ILE A 69 -14.38 -9.72 0.91
N VAL A 70 -14.72 -8.55 0.39
CA VAL A 70 -14.72 -8.27 -1.05
C VAL A 70 -13.41 -7.62 -1.42
N TYR A 71 -12.63 -8.26 -2.28
CA TYR A 71 -11.40 -7.72 -2.85
C TYR A 71 -11.75 -6.87 -4.06
N LEU A 72 -11.24 -5.64 -4.11
CA LEU A 72 -11.55 -4.66 -5.13
C LEU A 72 -10.43 -4.55 -6.16
N ALA A 73 -10.81 -4.18 -7.38
CA ALA A 73 -9.88 -3.82 -8.44
C ALA A 73 -8.91 -2.73 -7.95
N GLY A 74 -7.61 -2.91 -8.15
CA GLY A 74 -6.58 -1.97 -7.68
C GLY A 74 -6.03 -2.26 -6.27
N GLY A 75 -6.31 -3.45 -5.72
CA GLY A 75 -5.74 -3.94 -4.46
C GLY A 75 -6.46 -3.44 -3.21
N GLY A 76 -7.76 -3.16 -3.32
CA GLY A 76 -8.61 -2.75 -2.20
C GLY A 76 -9.31 -3.92 -1.53
N GLN A 77 -9.93 -3.64 -0.38
CA GLN A 77 -10.82 -4.60 0.27
C GLN A 77 -11.92 -3.90 1.06
N ILE A 78 -13.10 -4.53 1.10
CA ILE A 78 -14.24 -4.11 1.89
C ILE A 78 -14.69 -5.30 2.74
N GLN A 79 -14.82 -5.08 4.05
CA GLN A 79 -15.45 -6.03 4.94
C GLN A 79 -16.94 -5.69 5.06
N ALA A 80 -17.80 -6.65 4.71
CA ALA A 80 -19.25 -6.46 4.65
C ALA A 80 -20.00 -7.79 4.84
N SER A 81 -21.33 -7.73 4.83
CA SER A 81 -22.18 -8.91 4.67
C SER A 81 -22.80 -8.91 3.28
N LEU A 82 -23.15 -10.09 2.76
CA LEU A 82 -23.87 -10.17 1.48
C LEU A 82 -25.33 -9.73 1.66
N GLY A 83 -25.83 -9.04 0.65
CA GLY A 83 -27.25 -8.72 0.51
C GLY A 83 -27.99 -9.76 -0.35
N ASP A 84 -29.08 -9.29 -0.94
CA ASP A 84 -29.91 -10.10 -1.85
C ASP A 84 -29.15 -10.49 -3.13
N GLU A 85 -29.51 -11.63 -3.69
CA GLU A 85 -28.89 -12.14 -4.92
C GLU A 85 -29.06 -11.16 -6.08
N SER A 86 -27.94 -10.77 -6.70
CA SER A 86 -27.90 -9.84 -7.84
C SER A 86 -27.11 -10.44 -9.01
N SER A 87 -27.58 -10.23 -10.24
CA SER A 87 -27.01 -10.81 -11.47
C SER A 87 -26.02 -9.89 -12.20
N GLY A 88 -25.84 -8.66 -11.73
CA GLY A 88 -24.96 -7.65 -12.34
C GLY A 88 -23.87 -7.12 -11.42
N GLY A 89 -23.81 -7.63 -10.19
CA GLY A 89 -22.89 -7.16 -9.16
C GLY A 89 -23.07 -7.92 -7.86
N ILE A 90 -22.20 -7.63 -6.90
CA ILE A 90 -22.25 -8.17 -5.55
C ILE A 90 -22.98 -7.17 -4.67
N ALA A 91 -24.18 -7.56 -4.21
CA ALA A 91 -24.90 -6.80 -3.22
C ALA A 91 -24.24 -7.00 -1.85
N ILE A 92 -23.87 -5.90 -1.20
CA ILE A 92 -23.27 -5.89 0.12
C ILE A 92 -24.04 -4.96 1.05
N ASN A 93 -24.16 -5.36 2.30
CA ASN A 93 -24.58 -4.49 3.39
C ASN A 93 -23.34 -4.12 4.19
N THR A 94 -23.02 -2.84 4.19
CA THR A 94 -21.84 -2.30 4.86
C THR A 94 -22.13 -2.02 6.34
N PRO A 95 -21.12 -2.04 7.23
CA PRO A 95 -21.34 -1.85 8.67
C PRO A 95 -21.90 -0.48 9.09
N ASP A 96 -21.92 0.49 8.17
CA ASP A 96 -22.63 1.77 8.30
C ASP A 96 -24.14 1.68 8.05
N GLY A 97 -24.65 0.49 7.69
CA GLY A 97 -26.07 0.21 7.48
C GLY A 97 -26.56 0.45 6.05
N GLU A 98 -25.68 0.81 5.11
CA GLU A 98 -26.06 1.04 3.72
C GLU A 98 -25.97 -0.25 2.88
N ALA A 99 -26.99 -0.47 2.06
CA ALA A 99 -26.96 -1.50 1.02
C ALA A 99 -26.33 -0.92 -0.26
N ARG A 100 -25.35 -1.63 -0.82
CA ARG A 100 -24.62 -1.20 -2.02
C ARG A 100 -24.47 -2.37 -2.98
N VAL A 101 -24.54 -2.10 -4.28
CA VAL A 101 -24.29 -3.11 -5.32
C VAL A 101 -23.00 -2.76 -6.02
N LEU A 102 -21.97 -3.61 -5.83
CA LEU A 102 -20.68 -3.46 -6.49
C LEU A 102 -20.72 -4.17 -7.85
N PRO A 103 -20.52 -3.47 -8.98
CA PRO A 103 -20.38 -4.13 -10.28
C PRO A 103 -19.29 -5.19 -10.27
N LEU A 104 -19.47 -6.29 -11.01
CA LEU A 104 -18.45 -7.35 -11.08
C LEU A 104 -17.10 -6.84 -11.63
N SER A 105 -17.11 -5.76 -12.42
CA SER A 105 -15.90 -5.13 -12.96
C SER A 105 -14.99 -4.50 -11.91
N VAL A 106 -15.54 -4.15 -10.72
CA VAL A 106 -14.75 -3.57 -9.62
C VAL A 106 -14.37 -4.60 -8.56
N VAL A 107 -14.83 -5.84 -8.71
CA VAL A 107 -14.60 -6.94 -7.76
C VAL A 107 -13.57 -7.90 -8.35
N GLU A 108 -12.55 -8.23 -7.57
CA GLU A 108 -11.54 -9.24 -7.95
C GLU A 108 -11.87 -10.60 -7.36
N ALA A 109 -12.37 -10.61 -6.13
CA ALA A 109 -12.74 -11.82 -5.43
C ALA A 109 -13.68 -11.51 -4.26
N VAL A 110 -14.42 -12.53 -3.82
CA VAL A 110 -15.26 -12.48 -2.63
C VAL A 110 -14.87 -13.68 -1.77
N ARG A 111 -14.26 -13.42 -0.61
CA ARG A 111 -13.96 -14.43 0.41
C ARG A 111 -15.11 -14.52 1.38
N LEU A 112 -15.63 -15.72 1.55
CA LEU A 112 -16.78 -16.04 2.40
C LEU A 112 -16.29 -16.76 3.64
N SER A 113 -16.84 -16.38 4.79
CA SER A 113 -16.67 -17.14 6.03
C SER A 113 -17.72 -18.24 6.02
N GLY A 114 -17.40 -19.37 5.38
CA GLY A 114 -18.26 -20.55 5.35
C GLY A 114 -18.45 -21.17 6.74
N GLU A 115 -19.44 -22.05 6.87
CA GLU A 115 -19.60 -22.86 8.09
C GLU A 115 -18.55 -23.98 8.10
N GLY A 116 -17.67 -23.95 9.11
CA GLY A 116 -16.62 -24.95 9.34
C GLY A 116 -15.22 -24.48 8.93
N ALA A 117 -14.24 -24.79 9.77
CA ALA A 117 -12.85 -24.49 9.48
C ALA A 117 -12.40 -25.29 8.25
N CYS A 118 -11.96 -24.58 7.21
CA CYS A 118 -11.36 -25.15 6.01
C CYS A 118 -9.92 -24.62 5.92
N PRO A 119 -8.95 -25.25 6.63
CA PRO A 119 -7.59 -24.71 6.74
C PRO A 119 -6.93 -24.47 5.37
N ASP A 120 -7.17 -25.38 4.42
CA ASP A 120 -6.60 -25.30 3.07
C ASP A 120 -7.40 -24.36 2.14
N GLY A 121 -8.60 -23.94 2.54
CA GLY A 121 -9.45 -23.06 1.73
C GLY A 121 -8.82 -21.70 1.48
N GLU A 122 -8.20 -21.13 2.52
CA GLU A 122 -7.53 -19.83 2.45
C GLU A 122 -6.30 -19.87 1.52
N ALA A 123 -5.53 -20.96 1.58
CA ALA A 123 -4.38 -21.18 0.71
C ALA A 123 -4.82 -21.31 -0.76
N ALA A 124 -5.90 -22.06 -1.02
CA ALA A 124 -6.46 -22.19 -2.36
C ALA A 124 -7.02 -20.86 -2.89
N PHE A 125 -7.71 -20.10 -2.04
CA PHE A 125 -8.22 -18.77 -2.37
C PHE A 125 -7.11 -17.80 -2.72
N THR A 126 -6.08 -17.73 -1.87
CA THR A 126 -4.90 -16.89 -2.09
C THR A 126 -4.17 -17.29 -3.37
N THR A 127 -4.04 -18.60 -3.64
CA THR A 127 -3.42 -19.10 -4.88
C THR A 127 -4.23 -18.70 -6.12
N ALA A 128 -5.55 -18.86 -6.08
CA ALA A 128 -6.44 -18.48 -7.18
C ALA A 128 -6.43 -16.97 -7.43
N LEU A 129 -6.41 -16.15 -6.37
CA LEU A 129 -6.35 -14.69 -6.46
C LEU A 129 -5.07 -14.21 -7.16
N HIS A 130 -3.91 -14.80 -6.84
CA HIS A 130 -2.65 -14.45 -7.51
C HIS A 130 -2.53 -15.01 -8.94
N ALA A 131 -3.22 -16.10 -9.24
CA ALA A 131 -3.17 -16.78 -10.53
C ALA A 131 -4.32 -16.40 -11.48
N ARG A 132 -5.04 -15.29 -11.22
CA ARG A 132 -6.17 -14.82 -12.03
C ARG A 132 -5.80 -14.73 -13.51
N ARG A 133 -6.69 -15.24 -14.36
CA ARG A 133 -6.59 -15.17 -15.82
C ARG A 133 -7.88 -14.61 -16.40
N ALA A 134 -7.81 -14.06 -17.60
CA ALA A 134 -9.00 -13.60 -18.29
C ALA A 134 -9.88 -14.79 -18.72
N GLY A 135 -11.20 -14.60 -18.69
CA GLY A 135 -12.18 -15.50 -19.29
C GLY A 135 -12.72 -16.63 -18.40
N GLU A 136 -12.18 -16.85 -17.20
CA GLU A 136 -12.67 -17.88 -16.28
C GLU A 136 -12.64 -17.41 -14.82
N ASP A 137 -13.79 -17.46 -14.16
CA ASP A 137 -13.94 -17.30 -12.72
C ASP A 137 -13.66 -18.64 -12.03
N VAL A 138 -13.20 -18.58 -10.78
CA VAL A 138 -12.91 -19.77 -9.95
C VAL A 138 -13.79 -19.75 -8.71
N LEU A 139 -14.71 -20.71 -8.62
CA LEU A 139 -15.50 -20.96 -7.41
C LEU A 139 -14.76 -21.97 -6.50
N ILE A 140 -14.64 -21.63 -5.22
CA ILE A 140 -13.93 -22.45 -4.23
C ILE A 140 -14.92 -22.94 -3.19
N ALA A 141 -15.14 -24.25 -3.18
CA ALA A 141 -16.01 -24.94 -2.25
C ALA A 141 -15.21 -25.67 -1.18
N CYS A 142 -15.75 -25.70 0.05
CA CYS A 142 -15.25 -26.56 1.11
C CYS A 142 -16.33 -27.59 1.45
N ALA A 143 -16.03 -28.88 1.22
CA ALA A 143 -16.96 -29.97 1.51
C ALA A 143 -16.25 -31.04 2.34
N GLY A 144 -16.63 -31.19 3.61
CA GLY A 144 -16.06 -32.22 4.49
C GLY A 144 -14.57 -32.04 4.80
N GLY A 145 -14.07 -30.81 4.77
CA GLY A 145 -12.65 -30.48 4.97
C GLY A 145 -11.80 -30.54 3.70
N GLU A 146 -12.33 -31.01 2.58
CA GLU A 146 -11.66 -31.02 1.28
C GLU A 146 -12.01 -29.75 0.48
N VAL A 147 -10.99 -29.13 -0.10
CA VAL A 147 -11.13 -27.98 -1.01
C VAL A 147 -11.38 -28.48 -2.43
N ARG A 148 -12.41 -27.92 -3.09
CA ARG A 148 -12.68 -28.15 -4.51
C ARG A 148 -12.78 -26.83 -5.25
N THR A 149 -12.06 -26.71 -6.35
CA THR A 149 -12.13 -25.55 -7.24
C THR A 149 -12.91 -25.91 -8.50
N VAL A 150 -13.75 -24.98 -8.96
CA VAL A 150 -14.56 -25.14 -10.17
C VAL A 150 -14.38 -23.90 -11.03
N GLY A 151 -13.85 -24.08 -12.24
CA GLY A 151 -13.75 -23.02 -13.25
C GLY A 151 -15.08 -22.79 -13.96
N GLY A 152 -15.39 -21.53 -14.28
CA GLY A 152 -16.63 -21.16 -14.95
C GLY A 152 -16.93 -19.68 -14.93
N VAL A 153 -18.21 -19.32 -14.82
CA VAL A 153 -18.68 -17.93 -14.74
C VAL A 153 -19.67 -17.77 -13.60
N LEU A 154 -19.44 -16.78 -12.74
CA LEU A 154 -20.39 -16.38 -11.71
C LEU A 154 -21.55 -15.63 -12.36
N GLU A 155 -22.76 -16.16 -12.20
CA GLU A 155 -23.98 -15.52 -12.70
C GLU A 155 -24.64 -14.64 -11.64
N SER A 156 -24.57 -15.06 -10.37
CA SER A 156 -25.12 -14.33 -9.23
C SER A 156 -24.55 -14.80 -7.90
N LEU A 157 -24.52 -13.91 -6.92
CA LEU A 157 -24.15 -14.22 -5.54
C LEU A 157 -25.04 -13.45 -4.57
N GLY A 158 -25.65 -14.16 -3.63
CA GLY A 158 -26.41 -13.60 -2.52
C GLY A 158 -26.06 -14.27 -1.19
N ALA A 159 -26.67 -13.79 -0.11
CA ALA A 159 -26.39 -14.25 1.25
C ALA A 159 -26.62 -15.77 1.45
N GLU A 160 -27.67 -16.33 0.85
CA GLU A 160 -28.04 -17.75 1.01
C GLU A 160 -27.59 -18.62 -0.17
N THR A 161 -27.80 -18.11 -1.38
CA THR A 161 -27.57 -18.83 -2.63
C THR A 161 -26.79 -18.01 -3.64
N GLY A 162 -26.21 -18.69 -4.62
CA GLY A 162 -25.70 -18.07 -5.83
C GLY A 162 -25.79 -19.04 -7.00
N ARG A 163 -25.51 -18.54 -8.20
CA ARG A 163 -25.48 -19.33 -9.43
C ARG A 163 -24.12 -19.26 -10.09
N PHE A 164 -23.62 -20.42 -10.49
CA PHE A 164 -22.35 -20.55 -11.19
C PHE A 164 -22.51 -21.46 -12.39
N ARG A 165 -21.98 -21.02 -13.54
CA ARG A 165 -22.02 -21.76 -14.79
C ARG A 165 -20.68 -22.40 -15.07
N ALA A 166 -20.63 -23.73 -15.02
CA ALA A 166 -19.46 -24.52 -15.39
C ALA A 166 -19.72 -25.15 -16.78
N GLY A 167 -18.95 -24.75 -17.79
CA GLY A 167 -19.23 -25.12 -19.18
C GLY A 167 -20.57 -24.57 -19.66
N SER A 168 -21.49 -25.47 -20.04
CA SER A 168 -22.86 -25.13 -20.50
C SER A 168 -23.93 -25.28 -19.40
N GLU A 169 -23.57 -25.76 -18.22
CA GLU A 169 -24.53 -26.01 -17.13
C GLU A 169 -24.44 -24.90 -16.07
N SER A 170 -25.57 -24.23 -15.82
CA SER A 170 -25.72 -23.37 -14.64
C SER A 170 -26.24 -24.17 -13.46
N ARG A 171 -25.60 -24.00 -12.30
CA ARG A 171 -25.92 -24.71 -11.06
C ARG A 171 -26.10 -23.70 -9.93
N THR A 172 -27.13 -23.92 -9.11
CA THR A 172 -27.32 -23.19 -7.86
C THR A 172 -26.47 -23.84 -6.75
N PHE A 173 -25.76 -23.01 -5.99
CA PHE A 173 -25.00 -23.44 -4.82
C PHE A 173 -25.49 -22.71 -3.56
N ARG A 174 -25.16 -23.27 -2.38
CA ARG A 174 -25.38 -22.62 -1.09
C ARG A 174 -24.14 -21.84 -0.70
N THR A 175 -24.29 -20.54 -0.44
CA THR A 175 -23.18 -19.63 -0.11
C THR A 175 -22.41 -20.11 1.13
N ALA A 176 -23.12 -20.63 2.15
CA ALA A 176 -22.52 -21.16 3.38
C ALA A 176 -21.54 -22.34 3.19
N ARG A 177 -21.60 -23.05 2.04
CA ARG A 177 -20.68 -24.15 1.71
C ARG A 177 -19.47 -23.70 0.90
N MET A 178 -19.45 -22.47 0.44
CA MET A 178 -18.38 -21.90 -0.37
C MET A 178 -17.38 -21.21 0.55
N HIS A 179 -16.10 -21.30 0.19
CA HIS A 179 -15.03 -20.52 0.82
C HIS A 179 -14.86 -19.18 0.11
N GLY A 180 -15.10 -19.12 -1.20
CA GLY A 180 -15.06 -17.87 -1.93
C GLY A 180 -15.18 -18.05 -3.43
N VAL A 181 -15.19 -16.93 -4.13
CA VAL A 181 -15.13 -16.86 -5.59
C VAL A 181 -14.05 -15.87 -5.98
N VAL A 182 -13.23 -16.22 -6.96
CA VAL A 182 -12.25 -15.34 -7.59
C VAL A 182 -12.73 -15.06 -9.01
N LEU A 183 -12.93 -13.78 -9.33
CA LEU A 183 -13.41 -13.38 -10.65
C LEU A 183 -12.25 -13.31 -11.65
N ALA A 184 -12.55 -13.53 -12.92
CA ALA A 184 -11.59 -13.45 -14.01
C ALA A 184 -10.85 -12.10 -14.00
N ALA A 185 -9.59 -12.12 -14.45
CA ALA A 185 -8.87 -10.88 -14.70
C ALA A 185 -9.54 -10.11 -15.87
N PRO A 186 -9.59 -8.77 -15.83
CA PRO A 186 -10.07 -8.01 -16.96
C PRO A 186 -9.16 -8.24 -18.18
N LEU A 187 -9.74 -8.21 -19.39
CA LEU A 187 -8.98 -8.36 -20.64
C LEU A 187 -7.96 -7.24 -20.83
N ASN A 188 -8.29 -6.04 -20.36
CA ASN A 188 -7.41 -4.87 -20.40
C ASN A 188 -6.98 -4.52 -18.97
N PRO A 189 -5.68 -4.28 -18.73
CA PRO A 189 -5.20 -3.73 -17.48
C PRO A 189 -5.92 -2.42 -17.18
N GLN A 190 -6.40 -2.29 -15.94
CA GLN A 190 -7.00 -1.05 -15.45
C GLN A 190 -5.90 -0.08 -15.04
N ASP A 191 -6.17 1.22 -15.20
CA ASP A 191 -5.26 2.23 -14.69
C ASP A 191 -5.12 2.06 -13.17
N PRO A 192 -3.90 2.18 -12.62
CA PRO A 192 -3.71 2.09 -11.19
C PRO A 192 -4.49 3.22 -10.50
N PRO A 193 -5.04 2.97 -9.30
CA PRO A 193 -5.74 3.99 -8.55
C PRO A 193 -4.79 5.14 -8.20
N GLY A 194 -5.30 6.36 -8.14
CA GLY A 194 -4.53 7.52 -7.66
C GLY A 194 -4.37 7.49 -6.13
N PHE A 195 -5.33 6.93 -5.41
CA PHE A 195 -5.36 6.91 -3.95
C PHE A 195 -5.75 5.55 -3.40
N ARG A 196 -5.32 5.26 -2.18
CA ARG A 196 -5.90 4.22 -1.32
C ARG A 196 -6.37 4.85 -0.02
N VAL A 197 -7.67 4.76 0.25
CA VAL A 197 -8.28 5.29 1.48
C VAL A 197 -8.46 4.15 2.47
N HIS A 198 -7.80 4.25 3.61
CA HIS A 198 -7.90 3.31 4.72
C HIS A 198 -8.89 3.83 5.75
N THR A 199 -9.75 2.95 6.23
CA THR A 199 -10.72 3.27 7.27
C THR A 199 -10.42 2.52 8.57
N ARG A 200 -10.95 3.02 9.68
CA ARG A 200 -10.85 2.36 11.00
C ARG A 200 -11.55 0.99 11.05
N ARG A 201 -12.41 0.68 10.07
CA ARG A 201 -13.09 -0.61 9.91
C ARG A 201 -12.35 -1.58 8.97
N GLY A 202 -11.08 -1.30 8.65
CA GLY A 202 -10.24 -2.19 7.85
C GLY A 202 -10.49 -2.14 6.33
N TRP A 203 -11.40 -1.27 5.86
CA TRP A 203 -11.57 -1.07 4.43
C TRP A 203 -10.38 -0.36 3.82
N ILE A 204 -10.04 -0.76 2.61
CA ILE A 204 -9.05 -0.13 1.73
C ILE A 204 -9.77 0.15 0.41
N LEU A 205 -9.99 1.43 0.11
CA LEU A 205 -10.74 1.88 -1.06
C LEU A 205 -9.79 2.50 -2.08
N PRO A 206 -9.43 1.78 -3.16
CA PRO A 206 -8.62 2.28 -4.25
C PRO A 206 -9.46 3.14 -5.18
N GLY A 207 -8.94 4.30 -5.60
CA GLY A 207 -9.65 5.12 -6.58
C GLY A 207 -9.13 6.55 -6.71
N SER A 208 -9.99 7.42 -7.21
CA SER A 208 -9.78 8.88 -7.19
C SER A 208 -10.56 9.50 -6.04
N LEU A 209 -10.00 10.55 -5.45
CA LEU A 209 -10.55 11.22 -4.27
C LEU A 209 -11.17 12.57 -4.64
N SER A 210 -12.31 12.89 -4.05
CA SER A 210 -12.93 14.22 -4.13
C SER A 210 -13.72 14.56 -2.89
N GLY A 211 -13.94 15.85 -2.67
CA GLY A 211 -14.68 16.36 -1.51
C GLY A 211 -13.85 16.34 -0.22
N GLY A 212 -14.52 16.54 0.90
CA GLY A 212 -13.90 16.50 2.23
C GLY A 212 -14.51 17.49 3.21
N GLY A 213 -13.91 17.58 4.39
CA GLY A 213 -14.53 18.20 5.57
C GLY A 213 -15.33 17.16 6.35
N GLU A 214 -16.56 16.86 5.92
CA GLU A 214 -17.40 15.83 6.56
C GLU A 214 -17.40 14.50 5.80
N MET A 215 -17.54 14.54 4.46
CA MET A 215 -17.65 13.34 3.62
C MET A 215 -16.61 13.37 2.51
N LEU A 216 -15.90 12.25 2.36
CA LEU A 216 -14.99 11.98 1.24
C LEU A 216 -15.69 11.09 0.23
N HIS A 217 -15.54 11.41 -1.05
CA HIS A 217 -16.03 10.60 -2.15
C HIS A 217 -14.86 9.90 -2.82
N VAL A 218 -14.81 8.58 -2.66
CA VAL A 218 -13.83 7.72 -3.35
C VAL A 218 -14.50 7.15 -4.58
N ARG A 219 -14.08 7.58 -5.76
CA ARG A 219 -14.51 6.97 -7.02
C ARG A 219 -13.58 5.81 -7.33
N LEU A 220 -14.08 4.59 -7.14
CA LEU A 220 -13.41 3.35 -7.49
C LEU A 220 -13.17 3.28 -9.00
N THR A 221 -12.34 2.32 -9.43
CA THR A 221 -12.19 1.91 -10.82
C THR A 221 -13.58 1.69 -11.45
N GLU A 222 -13.76 2.00 -12.74
CA GLU A 222 -15.05 1.90 -13.45
C GLU A 222 -16.17 2.86 -12.93
N GLY A 223 -15.83 3.86 -12.10
CA GLY A 223 -16.68 5.03 -11.85
C GLY A 223 -17.66 4.93 -10.67
N VAL A 224 -17.65 3.83 -9.91
CA VAL A 224 -18.49 3.68 -8.71
C VAL A 224 -18.02 4.63 -7.63
N SER A 225 -18.91 5.51 -7.14
CA SER A 225 -18.59 6.44 -6.05
C SER A 225 -19.04 5.90 -4.70
N VAL A 226 -18.09 5.84 -3.76
CA VAL A 226 -18.29 5.44 -2.37
C VAL A 226 -18.13 6.69 -1.51
N ALA A 227 -19.20 7.10 -0.83
CA ALA A 227 -19.14 8.15 0.18
C ALA A 227 -18.66 7.54 1.51
N VAL A 228 -17.67 8.18 2.13
CA VAL A 228 -17.05 7.76 3.39
C VAL A 228 -16.96 8.98 4.32
N PRO A 229 -17.51 8.93 5.54
CA PRO A 229 -17.31 9.99 6.52
C PRO A 229 -15.82 10.19 6.82
N SER A 230 -15.35 11.42 6.81
CA SER A 230 -13.94 11.74 7.11
C SER A 230 -13.52 11.23 8.49
N ALA A 231 -14.46 11.12 9.43
CA ALA A 231 -14.24 10.55 10.76
C ALA A 231 -13.98 9.03 10.78
N GLU A 232 -14.24 8.31 9.69
CA GLU A 232 -13.93 6.88 9.53
C GLU A 232 -12.55 6.66 8.91
N VAL A 233 -11.99 7.68 8.25
CA VAL A 233 -10.72 7.57 7.52
C VAL A 233 -9.56 7.70 8.49
N THR A 234 -8.66 6.72 8.46
CA THR A 234 -7.44 6.70 9.29
C THR A 234 -6.24 7.18 8.51
N ARG A 235 -6.15 6.80 7.23
CA ARG A 235 -5.01 7.09 6.36
C ARG A 235 -5.44 7.15 4.91
N ILE A 236 -4.82 8.04 4.13
CA ILE A 236 -4.95 8.10 2.68
C ILE A 236 -3.55 8.02 2.11
N GLU A 237 -3.27 6.99 1.32
CA GLU A 237 -2.04 6.87 0.54
C GLU A 237 -2.29 7.51 -0.82
N HIS A 238 -1.44 8.45 -1.22
CA HIS A 238 -1.44 9.02 -2.57
C HIS A 238 -0.41 8.25 -3.41
N LEU A 239 -0.89 7.50 -4.40
CA LEU A 239 -0.05 6.79 -5.37
C LEU A 239 0.50 7.81 -6.38
N ASN A 240 1.40 8.64 -5.88
CA ASN A 240 1.90 9.82 -6.57
C ASN A 240 2.80 9.42 -7.75
N PRO A 241 2.44 9.75 -9.00
CA PRO A 241 3.18 9.33 -10.19
C PRO A 241 4.56 9.98 -10.32
N ARG A 242 4.87 11.02 -9.53
CA ARG A 242 6.21 11.61 -9.45
C ARG A 242 7.16 10.75 -8.62
N VAL A 243 6.66 9.91 -7.73
CA VAL A 243 7.47 9.12 -6.81
C VAL A 243 7.82 7.78 -7.44
N VAL A 244 9.11 7.49 -7.53
CA VAL A 244 9.62 6.17 -7.90
C VAL A 244 10.50 5.67 -6.78
N TYR A 245 10.14 4.54 -6.18
CA TYR A 245 10.98 3.93 -5.14
C TYR A 245 12.26 3.39 -5.76
N VAL A 246 13.38 3.60 -5.07
CA VAL A 246 14.69 3.14 -5.52
C VAL A 246 14.77 1.61 -5.58
N SER A 247 13.99 0.92 -4.76
CA SER A 247 13.85 -0.53 -4.81
C SER A 247 13.10 -1.06 -6.04
N ASP A 248 12.36 -0.21 -6.75
CA ASP A 248 11.68 -0.56 -8.01
C ASP A 248 12.54 -0.22 -9.25
N LEU A 249 13.64 0.52 -9.06
CA LEU A 249 14.55 0.85 -10.15
C LEU A 249 15.52 -0.31 -10.45
N PRO A 250 15.83 -0.55 -11.75
CA PRO A 250 16.88 -1.49 -12.10
C PRO A 250 18.23 -0.97 -11.60
N ARG A 251 19.00 -1.85 -10.97
CA ARG A 251 20.36 -1.55 -10.53
C ARG A 251 21.28 -1.55 -11.77
N ALA A 252 21.99 -0.46 -11.98
CA ALA A 252 22.98 -0.36 -13.06
C ALA A 252 24.29 -1.04 -12.68
N LYS A 253 24.69 -0.94 -11.40
CA LYS A 253 25.89 -1.57 -10.86
C LYS A 253 25.69 -1.89 -9.38
N GLU A 254 26.28 -2.98 -8.92
CA GLU A 254 26.36 -3.33 -7.51
C GLU A 254 27.79 -3.77 -7.19
N GLN A 255 28.33 -3.24 -6.10
CA GLN A 255 29.65 -3.56 -5.56
C GLN A 255 29.46 -3.99 -4.12
N VAL A 256 29.96 -5.17 -3.77
CA VAL A 256 29.82 -5.75 -2.43
C VAL A 256 31.18 -6.27 -2.01
N GLU A 257 31.65 -5.82 -0.86
CA GLU A 257 32.92 -6.22 -0.28
C GLU A 257 32.69 -6.68 1.16
N GLY A 258 33.15 -7.89 1.46
CA GLY A 258 33.19 -8.41 2.82
C GLY A 258 34.53 -8.05 3.46
N VAL A 259 34.52 -7.59 4.72
CA VAL A 259 35.74 -7.26 5.45
C VAL A 259 36.20 -8.45 6.27
N LEU A 260 35.36 -8.90 7.21
CA LEU A 260 35.56 -10.13 7.98
C LEU A 260 34.51 -11.18 7.64
N LEU A 261 33.32 -10.77 7.24
CA LEU A 261 32.21 -11.65 6.91
C LEU A 261 32.10 -11.87 5.39
N VAL A 262 31.31 -12.90 5.03
CA VAL A 262 30.94 -13.11 3.63
C VAL A 262 30.06 -11.94 3.18
N ALA A 263 30.50 -11.27 2.13
CA ALA A 263 29.78 -10.21 1.42
C ALA A 263 28.31 -10.60 1.17
N ARG A 264 27.36 -9.73 1.55
CA ARG A 264 25.92 -9.95 1.32
C ARG A 264 25.39 -8.88 0.34
N PRO A 265 24.73 -9.29 -0.75
CA PRO A 265 24.19 -8.33 -1.70
C PRO A 265 23.05 -7.51 -1.08
N ALA A 266 22.84 -6.31 -1.62
CA ALA A 266 21.73 -5.46 -1.24
C ALA A 266 20.39 -6.12 -1.55
N ARG A 267 19.38 -5.85 -0.73
CA ARG A 267 18.02 -6.39 -0.86
C ARG A 267 17.04 -5.26 -1.09
N ASN A 268 16.11 -5.44 -2.03
CA ASN A 268 15.00 -4.51 -2.25
C ASN A 268 13.85 -4.92 -1.35
N ASP A 269 13.27 -3.97 -0.62
CA ASP A 269 12.09 -4.10 0.25
C ASP A 269 12.25 -5.13 1.41
N GLU A 270 13.49 -5.55 1.66
CA GLU A 270 13.90 -6.42 2.76
C GLU A 270 15.22 -5.90 3.33
N ASN A 271 15.49 -6.16 4.61
CA ASN A 271 16.80 -5.90 5.19
C ASN A 271 17.85 -6.92 4.71
N ALA A 272 19.12 -6.66 4.99
CA ALA A 272 20.21 -7.56 4.59
C ALA A 272 20.22 -8.94 5.30
N ALA A 273 19.37 -9.12 6.31
CA ALA A 273 19.12 -10.39 7.00
C ALA A 273 17.87 -11.15 6.49
N ARG A 274 17.21 -10.67 5.42
CA ARG A 274 15.97 -11.24 4.83
C ARG A 274 14.74 -11.11 5.74
N GLY A 275 14.74 -10.10 6.61
CA GLY A 275 13.59 -9.65 7.37
C GLY A 275 13.02 -8.34 6.81
N PRO A 276 11.99 -7.76 7.46
CA PRO A 276 11.46 -6.45 7.08
C PRO A 276 12.50 -5.35 7.30
N LEU A 277 12.46 -4.29 6.49
CA LEU A 277 13.22 -3.07 6.75
C LEU A 277 12.65 -2.40 8.00
N ARG A 278 13.47 -2.27 9.05
CA ARG A 278 12.99 -1.72 10.32
C ARG A 278 14.00 -0.75 10.90
N LEU A 279 13.52 0.46 11.23
CA LEU A 279 14.32 1.52 11.85
C LEU A 279 13.54 2.17 12.98
N ASP A 280 14.16 2.33 14.15
CA ASP A 280 13.53 2.94 15.33
C ASP A 280 12.22 2.23 15.74
N GLY A 281 12.13 0.91 15.57
CA GLY A 281 10.92 0.15 15.85
C GLY A 281 9.79 0.31 14.82
N ARG A 282 10.03 1.04 13.72
CA ARG A 282 9.06 1.24 12.63
C ARG A 282 9.41 0.39 11.43
N ASP A 283 8.42 -0.30 10.88
CA ASP A 283 8.58 -1.10 9.65
C ASP A 283 8.39 -0.21 8.42
N PHE A 284 9.21 -0.43 7.39
CA PHE A 284 9.17 0.27 6.12
C PHE A 284 8.92 -0.71 4.97
N PRO A 285 7.82 -0.56 4.20
CA PRO A 285 7.48 -1.51 3.14
C PRO A 285 8.36 -1.36 1.89
N LYS A 286 9.03 -0.21 1.73
CA LYS A 286 9.87 0.11 0.58
C LYS A 286 11.24 0.59 1.03
N GLY A 287 12.28 0.18 0.30
CA GLY A 287 13.65 0.64 0.53
C GLY A 287 14.70 -0.38 0.14
N VAL A 288 15.96 -0.12 0.50
CA VAL A 288 17.09 -1.01 0.20
C VAL A 288 17.85 -1.35 1.47
N GLY A 289 17.88 -2.62 1.83
CA GLY A 289 18.67 -3.15 2.94
C GLY A 289 20.06 -3.54 2.47
N MET A 290 21.09 -3.11 3.21
CA MET A 290 22.49 -3.34 2.89
C MET A 290 23.26 -3.90 4.08
N HIS A 291 24.27 -4.71 3.77
CA HIS A 291 25.33 -5.07 4.72
C HIS A 291 26.59 -4.33 4.27
N ALA A 292 27.30 -3.68 5.18
CA ALA A 292 28.54 -2.98 4.82
C ALA A 292 29.64 -3.99 4.43
N ARG A 293 30.45 -3.77 3.39
CA ARG A 293 30.50 -2.61 2.48
C ARG A 293 29.72 -2.90 1.20
N THR A 294 28.70 -2.09 0.93
CA THR A 294 27.90 -2.22 -0.29
C THR A 294 27.68 -0.86 -0.94
N ALA A 295 27.84 -0.81 -2.26
CA ALA A 295 27.49 0.33 -3.09
C ALA A 295 26.60 -0.10 -4.26
N VAL A 296 25.45 0.55 -4.41
CA VAL A 296 24.49 0.27 -5.49
C VAL A 296 24.28 1.54 -6.31
N THR A 297 24.54 1.45 -7.61
CA THR A 297 24.38 2.55 -8.57
C THR A 297 23.12 2.35 -9.40
N TYR A 298 22.37 3.43 -9.57
CA TYR A 298 21.16 3.53 -10.38
C TYR A 298 21.38 4.53 -11.50
N ALA A 299 21.01 4.14 -12.73
CA ALA A 299 20.99 5.05 -13.86
C ALA A 299 19.68 5.85 -13.83
N LEU A 300 19.80 7.15 -13.60
CA LEU A 300 18.69 8.08 -13.44
C LEU A 300 18.43 8.91 -14.71
N GLY A 301 19.46 9.13 -15.55
CA GLY A 301 19.34 9.84 -16.82
C GLY A 301 18.93 11.31 -16.71
N GLY A 302 19.10 11.93 -15.53
CA GLY A 302 18.69 13.32 -15.28
C GLY A 302 17.18 13.55 -15.13
N ASP A 303 16.38 12.48 -15.05
CA ASP A 303 14.90 12.55 -15.07
C ASP A 303 14.26 12.95 -13.73
N TYR A 304 15.06 13.17 -12.68
CA TYR A 304 14.60 13.37 -11.31
C TYR A 304 15.18 14.65 -10.69
N GLU A 305 14.41 15.26 -9.78
CA GLU A 305 14.81 16.49 -9.07
C GLU A 305 15.32 16.21 -7.67
N PHE A 306 14.72 15.25 -6.97
CA PHE A 306 15.04 14.97 -5.58
C PHE A 306 15.22 13.48 -5.31
N PHE A 307 16.16 13.16 -4.44
CA PHE A 307 16.29 11.89 -3.77
C PHE A 307 15.88 12.07 -2.30
N PHE A 308 15.04 11.17 -1.80
CA PHE A 308 14.67 11.09 -0.39
C PHE A 308 14.94 9.69 0.15
N ALA A 309 15.42 9.58 1.39
CA ALA A 309 15.44 8.32 2.15
C ALA A 309 15.41 8.60 3.66
N VAL A 310 15.04 7.58 4.44
CA VAL A 310 15.28 7.48 5.88
C VAL A 310 16.41 6.47 6.08
N VAL A 311 17.56 6.92 6.58
CA VAL A 311 18.74 6.07 6.76
C VAL A 311 18.97 5.73 8.23
N GLY A 312 19.45 4.53 8.50
CA GLY A 312 19.79 4.11 9.86
C GLY A 312 20.25 2.66 9.94
N VAL A 313 20.69 2.26 11.13
CA VAL A 313 21.04 0.88 11.43
C VAL A 313 19.75 0.07 11.63
N ASP A 314 19.64 -1.06 10.94
CA ASP A 314 18.46 -1.94 11.02
C ASP A 314 18.27 -2.48 12.45
N ASP A 315 17.03 -2.56 12.94
CA ASP A 315 16.71 -3.06 14.28
C ASP A 315 17.20 -4.52 14.52
N ALA A 316 17.43 -5.32 13.47
CA ALA A 316 18.00 -6.66 13.59
C ALA A 316 19.54 -6.66 13.75
N ALA A 317 20.19 -5.50 13.67
CA ALA A 317 21.60 -5.37 13.99
C ALA A 317 21.87 -5.67 15.47
N GLY A 318 22.98 -6.35 15.74
CA GLY A 318 23.48 -6.49 17.11
C GLY A 318 23.99 -5.14 17.65
N PRO A 319 24.19 -5.02 18.97
CA PRO A 319 24.59 -3.75 19.61
C PRO A 319 25.96 -3.21 19.18
N GLY A 320 26.76 -4.02 18.48
CA GLY A 320 28.09 -3.64 17.98
C GLY A 320 28.12 -3.13 16.54
N GLY A 321 27.00 -3.15 15.80
CA GLY A 321 27.00 -2.68 14.42
C GLY A 321 27.26 -1.17 14.32
N SER A 322 27.97 -0.74 13.29
CA SER A 322 28.06 0.69 12.97
C SER A 322 28.32 0.94 11.49
N VAL A 323 27.50 1.79 10.88
CA VAL A 323 27.53 2.05 9.45
C VAL A 323 27.77 3.53 9.16
N GLU A 324 28.27 3.82 7.97
CA GLU A 324 28.32 5.15 7.38
C GLU A 324 27.56 5.13 6.05
N PHE A 325 26.62 6.05 5.88
CA PHE A 325 25.87 6.20 4.64
C PHE A 325 26.44 7.34 3.81
N ARG A 326 26.72 7.08 2.54
CA ARG A 326 27.08 8.10 1.57
C ARG A 326 26.19 8.03 0.33
N VAL A 327 25.90 9.19 -0.24
CA VAL A 327 25.26 9.31 -1.56
C VAL A 327 26.23 9.98 -2.50
N GLU A 328 26.42 9.38 -3.68
CA GLU A 328 27.16 10.00 -4.77
C GLU A 328 26.23 10.33 -5.94
N ALA A 329 26.36 11.53 -6.48
CA ALA A 329 25.78 11.95 -7.74
C ALA A 329 26.90 12.07 -8.78
N ASP A 330 26.83 11.28 -9.84
CA ASP A 330 27.84 11.21 -10.91
C ASP A 330 29.28 10.99 -10.39
N GLY A 331 29.40 10.13 -9.37
CA GLY A 331 30.67 9.78 -8.72
C GLY A 331 31.21 10.83 -7.74
N LYS A 332 30.45 11.89 -7.46
CA LYS A 332 30.79 12.89 -6.44
C LYS A 332 29.92 12.70 -5.21
N THR A 333 30.53 12.55 -4.04
CA THR A 333 29.81 12.52 -2.76
C THR A 333 29.04 13.83 -2.54
N VAL A 334 27.73 13.72 -2.37
CA VAL A 334 26.80 14.83 -2.10
C VAL A 334 26.16 14.73 -0.72
N TYR A 335 26.29 13.58 -0.05
CA TYR A 335 25.85 13.37 1.33
C TYR A 335 26.73 12.33 2.02
N ASP A 336 26.90 12.54 3.33
CA ASP A 336 27.60 11.66 4.27
C ASP A 336 26.89 11.78 5.62
N SER A 337 26.48 10.65 6.20
CA SER A 337 25.81 10.63 7.51
C SER A 337 26.79 10.73 8.68
N GLY A 338 28.07 10.50 8.45
CA GLY A 338 29.01 10.06 9.47
C GLY A 338 28.61 8.70 10.05
N ARG A 339 29.24 8.35 11.18
CA ARG A 339 28.98 7.11 11.90
C ARG A 339 27.58 7.09 12.52
N LEU A 340 26.83 6.04 12.23
CA LEU A 340 25.57 5.69 12.90
C LEU A 340 25.69 4.33 13.60
N THR A 341 25.03 4.21 14.75
CA THR A 341 24.96 3.01 15.59
C THR A 341 23.50 2.63 15.86
N PRO A 342 23.22 1.41 16.38
CA PRO A 342 21.86 1.01 16.77
C PRO A 342 21.18 1.92 17.79
N SER A 343 21.94 2.74 18.53
CA SER A 343 21.37 3.70 19.49
C SER A 343 20.99 5.06 18.87
N ASP A 344 21.48 5.34 17.66
CA ASP A 344 21.18 6.59 16.97
C ASP A 344 19.81 6.54 16.33
N ARG A 345 19.15 7.70 16.27
CA ARG A 345 17.88 7.85 15.54
C ARG A 345 18.12 7.77 14.04
N ALA A 346 17.16 7.20 13.33
CA ALA A 346 17.14 7.23 11.89
C ALA A 346 17.05 8.68 11.37
N VAL A 347 17.75 8.96 10.28
CA VAL A 347 17.95 10.29 9.73
C VAL A 347 17.23 10.42 8.40
N GLU A 348 16.43 11.48 8.24
CA GLU A 348 15.83 11.81 6.94
C GLU A 348 16.86 12.53 6.06
N VAL A 349 17.00 12.07 4.83
CA VAL A 349 17.91 12.59 3.81
C VAL A 349 17.06 13.08 2.64
N CYS A 350 17.16 14.36 2.30
CA CYS A 350 16.52 14.93 1.11
C CYS A 350 17.56 15.76 0.35
N LEU A 351 17.87 15.34 -0.88
CA LEU A 351 18.92 15.93 -1.70
C LEU A 351 18.36 16.30 -3.07
N SER A 352 18.74 17.48 -3.56
CA SER A 352 18.56 17.81 -4.97
C SER A 352 19.52 16.96 -5.82
N ILE A 353 18.98 16.30 -6.84
CA ILE A 353 19.70 15.46 -7.81
C ILE A 353 19.37 15.87 -9.25
N VAL A 354 18.95 17.13 -9.44
CA VAL A 354 18.63 17.70 -10.76
C VAL A 354 19.82 17.49 -11.72
N GLY A 355 19.55 16.86 -12.86
CA GLY A 355 20.54 16.61 -13.90
C GLY A 355 21.56 15.52 -13.57
N THR A 356 21.36 14.75 -12.50
CA THR A 356 22.22 13.59 -12.16
C THR A 356 21.90 12.40 -13.07
N ASP A 357 22.92 11.88 -13.75
CA ASP A 357 22.80 10.70 -14.62
C ASP A 357 22.90 9.40 -13.84
N ALA A 358 23.75 9.34 -12.81
CA ALA A 358 23.96 8.18 -11.96
C ALA A 358 23.94 8.53 -10.47
N LEU A 359 23.10 7.84 -9.70
CA LEU A 359 23.04 7.94 -8.25
C LEU A 359 23.59 6.68 -7.61
N THR A 360 24.58 6.79 -6.74
CA THR A 360 25.13 5.65 -5.97
C THR A 360 24.78 5.79 -4.50
N LEU A 361 24.14 4.75 -3.95
CA LEU A 361 23.89 4.60 -2.52
C LEU A 361 24.96 3.70 -1.92
N ILE A 362 25.64 4.18 -0.88
CA ILE A 362 26.78 3.49 -0.26
C ILE A 362 26.52 3.28 1.23
N CYS A 363 26.61 2.03 1.68
CA CYS A 363 26.68 1.66 3.08
C CYS A 363 28.07 1.11 3.37
N ASP A 364 28.86 1.85 4.15
CA ASP A 364 30.24 1.54 4.51
C ASP A 364 30.35 1.17 6.00
N THR A 365 31.47 0.57 6.40
CA THR A 365 31.80 0.25 7.79
C THR A 365 32.31 1.52 8.47
N ALA A 366 31.80 1.83 9.67
CA ALA A 366 32.22 3.05 10.37
C ALA A 366 33.48 2.88 11.25
N ASP A 367 33.86 1.63 11.56
CA ASP A 367 35.01 1.29 12.41
C ASP A 367 35.99 0.29 11.74
N GLY A 368 35.77 -0.01 10.46
CA GLY A 368 36.65 -0.87 9.68
C GLY A 368 36.39 -2.37 9.82
N VAL A 369 35.32 -2.80 10.50
CA VAL A 369 34.84 -4.19 10.49
C VAL A 369 33.36 -4.23 10.11
N ASP A 370 32.85 -5.35 9.59
CA ASP A 370 31.50 -5.47 9.05
C ASP A 370 30.54 -6.29 9.95
N ILE A 371 30.86 -6.43 11.24
CA ILE A 371 30.11 -7.31 12.14
C ILE A 371 28.87 -6.60 12.68
N GLY A 372 27.70 -6.98 12.17
CA GLY A 372 26.42 -6.39 12.58
C GLY A 372 26.07 -5.11 11.84
N ASP A 373 26.84 -4.75 10.82
CA ASP A 373 26.67 -3.54 10.01
C ASP A 373 25.54 -3.70 8.99
N LEU A 374 24.31 -3.74 9.50
CA LEU A 374 23.09 -3.79 8.71
C LEU A 374 22.52 -2.38 8.62
N GLY A 375 22.60 -1.78 7.45
CA GLY A 375 22.09 -0.44 7.18
C GLY A 375 20.90 -0.46 6.23
N ASN A 376 19.89 0.36 6.49
CA ASN A 376 18.74 0.51 5.60
C ASN A 376 18.68 1.90 4.98
N TRP A 377 18.41 1.93 3.68
CA TRP A 377 17.85 3.07 2.96
C TRP A 377 16.33 2.91 2.90
N ALA A 378 15.64 3.19 4.00
CA ALA A 378 14.20 3.02 4.12
C ALA A 378 13.44 4.15 3.43
N ASP A 379 12.25 3.85 2.87
CA ASP A 379 11.43 4.81 2.12
C ASP A 379 12.17 5.52 0.98
N ALA A 380 13.25 4.89 0.49
CA ALA A 380 14.17 5.47 -0.49
C ALA A 380 13.48 5.64 -1.83
N ARG A 381 13.43 6.89 -2.33
CA ARG A 381 12.71 7.28 -3.54
C ARG A 381 13.41 8.41 -4.28
N VAL A 382 13.19 8.44 -5.58
CA VAL A 382 13.50 9.57 -6.45
C VAL A 382 12.20 10.20 -6.94
N ILE A 383 12.24 11.52 -7.11
CA ILE A 383 11.04 12.34 -7.35
C ILE A 383 11.22 13.07 -8.67
N LYS A 384 10.28 12.84 -9.61
CA LYS A 384 10.26 13.49 -10.91
C LYS A 384 9.90 14.98 -10.80
N PRO A 385 10.29 15.80 -11.78
CA PRO A 385 9.92 17.21 -11.84
C PRO A 385 8.42 17.48 -11.68
N SER A 386 8.10 18.57 -11.00
CA SER A 386 6.73 19.11 -10.97
C SER A 386 6.31 19.55 -12.37
N GLY A 387 5.12 19.11 -12.80
CA GLY A 387 4.62 19.36 -14.15
C GLY A 387 5.20 18.42 -15.21
N LEU A 388 4.42 17.41 -15.63
CA LEU A 388 4.64 16.74 -16.91
C LEU A 388 4.63 17.81 -18.02
N ARG A 389 5.79 18.11 -18.60
CA ARG A 389 5.80 18.56 -20.00
C ARG A 389 5.30 17.38 -20.82
N ARG A 390 4.02 17.45 -21.19
CA ARG A 390 3.40 16.57 -22.18
C ARG A 390 4.19 16.56 -23.48
#